data_AF-A0A7I4XVM3-F1
#
_entry.id   AF-A0A7I4XVM3-F1
#
_cell.length_a   1.000
_cell.length_b   1.000
_cell.length_c   1.000
_cell.angle_alpha   90.00
_cell.angle_beta   90.00
_cell.angle_gamma   90.00
#
_symmetry.space_group_name_H-M   'P 1'
#
loop_
_entity.id
_entity.type
_entity.pdbx_description
1 polymer ?
#
loop_
_entity_poly.entity_id
_entity_poly.type
_entity_poly.pdbx_seq_one_letter_code
_entity_poly.pdbx_strand_id
1 'polypeptide(L)'
;MIYRMESIVIAVCNVAMFGLLVSVSGVRIDITPQGGSSPVMGNSPLTPSQASSVPFSFSPDKEPDSPGFYNVNVKVESQDERHVGLTSSSTTLKSFDEVMVEDFKVGALEKDDVVSGANLVSVAQFSKYEKVIAADSTKRLYMSFSVKSKVSRRLVQPHQAFILFKHVNGGEVFYTADVQTGGKYLVDIDLARAHKDFEGVSGKYTAYLIIGDATIRTSLNWPFAEFMLTLPPTPVEVVPKSQRINYDKLPEIEHIFRLPEKRPSTVVSDAFTLICLSPLLLLLVLWLRIGVNIGNMPLNGWTLLFHGSLAGHSDVLVIYVFLTAGLLHYSHCISCSGSS
;
A
#
# COMPACT_ATOMS: atom_id res chain seq x y z
N MET A 1 5.95 34.89 -24.33
CA MET A 1 6.05 33.98 -25.49
C MET A 1 4.66 33.82 -26.06
N ILE A 2 4.38 34.51 -27.17
CA ILE A 2 3.13 34.32 -27.92
C ILE A 2 3.30 32.96 -28.60
N TYR A 3 2.50 31.97 -28.19
CA TYR A 3 2.48 30.67 -28.86
C TYR A 3 2.06 30.90 -30.31
N ARG A 4 3.00 30.69 -31.25
CA ARG A 4 2.66 30.57 -32.66
C ARG A 4 1.96 29.22 -32.81
N MET A 5 0.64 29.24 -32.90
CA MET A 5 -0.10 28.06 -33.34
C MET A 5 0.27 27.83 -34.81
N GLU A 6 0.77 26.64 -35.11
CA GLU A 6 1.07 26.24 -36.47
C GLU A 6 -0.24 26.02 -37.23
N SER A 7 -0.29 26.44 -38.49
CA SER A 7 -1.46 26.21 -39.33
C SER A 7 -1.68 24.72 -39.54
N ILE A 8 -2.93 24.26 -39.42
CA ILE A 8 -3.27 22.89 -39.78
C ILE A 8 -3.20 22.77 -41.31
N VAL A 9 -2.45 21.77 -41.78
CA VAL A 9 -2.22 21.52 -43.20
C VAL A 9 -2.96 20.26 -43.63
N ILE A 10 -3.77 20.38 -44.69
CA ILE A 10 -4.53 19.30 -45.30
C ILE A 10 -3.97 19.07 -46.69
N ALA A 11 -3.52 17.85 -46.96
CA ALA A 11 -3.08 17.39 -48.26
C ALA A 11 -4.13 16.46 -48.89
N VAL A 12 -4.38 16.61 -50.18
CA VAL A 12 -5.30 15.74 -50.94
C VAL A 12 -4.47 14.77 -51.78
N CYS A 13 -4.67 13.47 -51.56
CA CYS A 13 -3.90 12.40 -52.18
C CYS A 13 -4.79 11.41 -52.95
N ASN A 14 -4.22 10.80 -53.99
CA ASN A 14 -4.84 9.70 -54.70
C ASN A 14 -4.55 8.36 -53.99
N VAL A 15 -5.61 7.70 -53.51
CA VAL A 15 -5.50 6.39 -52.85
C VAL A 15 -5.03 5.29 -53.81
N ALA A 16 -5.46 5.32 -55.07
CA ALA A 16 -5.10 4.31 -56.08
C ALA A 16 -3.67 4.47 -56.64
N MET A 17 -3.07 5.65 -56.48
CA MET A 17 -1.68 5.93 -56.89
C MET A 17 -0.76 6.13 -55.67
N PHE A 18 -0.85 5.25 -54.67
CA PHE A 18 0.07 5.20 -53.52
C PHE A 18 0.23 6.52 -52.75
N GLY A 19 -0.81 7.35 -52.67
CA GLY A 19 -0.79 8.59 -51.91
C GLY A 19 -0.14 9.78 -52.62
N LEU A 20 0.09 9.68 -53.94
CA LEU A 20 0.52 10.84 -54.75
C LEU A 20 -0.48 12.00 -54.63
N LEU A 21 0.07 13.21 -54.54
CA LEU A 21 -0.71 14.41 -54.35
C LEU A 21 -1.49 14.78 -55.61
N VAL A 22 -2.74 15.22 -55.44
CA VAL A 22 -3.67 15.52 -56.53
C VAL A 22 -4.02 17.00 -56.52
N SER A 23 -3.98 17.62 -57.71
CA SER A 23 -4.47 18.99 -57.88
C SER A 23 -5.99 19.00 -57.87
N VAL A 24 -6.57 19.79 -56.98
CA VAL A 24 -8.02 19.97 -56.84
C VAL A 24 -8.38 21.46 -56.94
N SER A 25 -9.61 21.76 -57.34
CA SER A 25 -10.08 23.13 -57.58
C SER A 25 -10.25 23.92 -56.27
N GLY A 26 -10.50 23.24 -55.16
CA GLY A 26 -10.56 23.86 -53.84
C GLY A 26 -10.75 22.83 -52.74
N VAL A 27 -10.51 23.24 -51.49
CA VAL A 27 -10.84 22.46 -50.31
C VAL A 27 -11.57 23.36 -49.33
N ARG A 28 -12.70 22.86 -48.83
CA ARG A 28 -13.52 23.52 -47.82
C ARG A 28 -13.66 22.62 -46.60
N ILE A 29 -13.84 23.24 -45.45
CA ILE A 29 -14.04 22.52 -44.19
C ILE A 29 -15.34 22.95 -43.53
N ASP A 30 -16.00 21.97 -42.90
CA ASP A 30 -17.06 22.18 -41.92
C ASP A 30 -16.56 21.67 -40.57
N ILE A 31 -16.50 22.56 -39.58
CA ILE A 31 -16.13 22.22 -38.20
C ILE A 31 -17.41 22.12 -37.38
N THR A 32 -17.78 20.90 -36.97
CA THR A 32 -18.94 20.63 -36.12
C THR A 32 -18.50 20.19 -34.73
N PRO A 33 -19.09 20.70 -33.63
CA PRO A 33 -18.84 20.16 -32.30
C PRO A 33 -19.24 18.68 -32.24
N GLN A 34 -18.43 17.86 -31.57
CA GLN A 34 -18.77 16.45 -31.41
C GLN A 34 -20.05 16.31 -30.58
N GLY A 35 -21.11 15.72 -31.17
CA GLY A 35 -22.45 15.64 -30.58
C GLY A 35 -23.41 16.77 -30.98
N GLY A 36 -22.95 17.79 -31.72
CA GLY A 36 -23.77 18.84 -32.31
C GLY A 36 -24.13 18.56 -33.77
N SER A 37 -25.27 19.07 -34.23
CA SER A 37 -25.73 18.96 -35.62
C SER A 37 -25.38 20.18 -36.49
N SER A 38 -25.10 21.34 -35.88
CA SER A 38 -24.75 22.57 -36.60
C SER A 38 -23.24 22.82 -36.61
N PRO A 39 -22.66 23.25 -37.74
CA PRO A 39 -21.26 23.64 -37.80
C PRO A 39 -21.03 24.97 -37.07
N VAL A 40 -20.02 25.02 -36.20
CA VAL A 40 -19.52 26.29 -35.61
C VAL A 40 -18.86 27.12 -36.71
N MET A 41 -18.26 26.44 -37.68
CA MET A 41 -17.73 27.06 -38.89
C MET A 41 -18.12 26.20 -40.09
N GLY A 42 -18.99 26.73 -40.96
CA GLY A 42 -19.48 26.03 -42.14
C GLY A 42 -18.88 26.58 -43.43
N ASN A 43 -18.58 25.67 -44.36
CA ASN A 43 -18.22 25.91 -45.75
C ASN A 43 -17.03 26.87 -45.91
N SER A 44 -16.06 26.79 -45.01
CA SER A 44 -14.93 27.72 -44.99
C SER A 44 -13.84 27.29 -45.97
N PRO A 45 -13.48 28.13 -46.95
CA PRO A 45 -12.44 27.80 -47.92
C PRO A 45 -11.05 27.85 -47.27
N LEU A 46 -10.21 26.87 -47.62
CA LEU A 46 -8.80 26.82 -47.23
C LEU A 46 -7.92 27.58 -48.22
N THR A 47 -6.83 28.16 -47.73
CA THR A 47 -5.86 28.88 -48.56
C THR A 47 -4.74 27.95 -49.03
N PRO A 48 -4.37 27.97 -50.31
CA PRO A 48 -3.20 27.24 -50.80
C PRO A 48 -1.92 27.73 -50.11
N SER A 49 -1.10 26.82 -49.58
CA SER A 49 0.18 27.17 -48.97
C SER A 49 1.19 27.60 -50.03
N GLN A 50 1.90 28.72 -49.79
CA GLN A 50 2.66 29.48 -50.79
C GLN A 50 3.88 28.78 -51.43
N ALA A 51 4.19 27.53 -51.08
CA ALA A 51 5.40 26.85 -51.55
C ALA A 51 5.15 25.68 -52.54
N SER A 52 3.93 25.17 -52.64
CA SER A 52 3.56 24.16 -53.65
C SER A 52 2.04 24.11 -53.78
N SER A 53 1.55 23.79 -54.97
CA SER A 53 0.13 23.75 -55.34
C SER A 53 -0.70 22.65 -54.65
N VAL A 54 -0.38 22.30 -53.39
CA VAL A 54 -0.66 20.95 -52.88
C VAL A 54 -1.07 20.84 -51.40
N PRO A 55 -0.58 21.66 -50.45
CA PRO A 55 -1.14 21.68 -49.10
C PRO A 55 -2.09 22.87 -48.93
N PHE A 56 -3.34 22.58 -48.56
CA PHE A 56 -4.30 23.59 -48.12
C PHE A 56 -4.12 23.83 -46.64
N SER A 57 -4.09 25.09 -46.22
CA SER A 57 -3.94 25.45 -44.81
C SER A 57 -5.11 26.32 -44.36
N PHE A 58 -5.48 26.21 -43.08
CA PHE A 58 -6.23 27.26 -42.41
C PHE A 58 -5.45 27.78 -41.22
N SER A 59 -5.52 29.10 -41.04
CA SER A 59 -4.93 29.79 -39.91
C SER A 59 -5.59 29.37 -38.59
N PRO A 60 -4.86 29.41 -37.47
CA PRO A 60 -5.42 29.19 -36.14
C PRO A 60 -6.59 30.13 -35.79
N ASP A 61 -6.67 31.30 -36.43
CA ASP A 61 -7.78 32.26 -36.28
C ASP A 61 -9.14 31.69 -36.70
N LYS A 62 -9.15 30.56 -37.42
CA LYS A 62 -10.37 29.83 -37.82
C LYS A 62 -10.68 28.65 -36.90
N GLU A 63 -9.94 28.45 -35.81
CA GLU A 63 -10.29 27.45 -34.81
C GLU A 63 -11.45 27.90 -33.93
N PRO A 64 -12.25 26.96 -33.39
CA PRO A 64 -13.29 27.30 -32.43
C PRO A 64 -12.71 27.96 -31.16
N ASP A 65 -13.33 29.07 -30.74
CA ASP A 65 -12.92 29.83 -29.53
C ASP A 65 -13.11 29.07 -28.22
N SER A 66 -13.96 28.03 -28.21
CA SER A 66 -14.24 27.22 -27.03
C SER A 66 -13.42 25.92 -27.05
N PRO A 67 -12.83 25.49 -25.92
CA PRO A 67 -12.13 24.23 -25.82
C PRO A 67 -13.11 23.05 -25.93
N GLY A 68 -12.71 21.97 -26.57
CA GLY A 68 -13.60 20.85 -26.85
C GLY A 68 -13.15 19.94 -27.99
N PHE A 69 -14.02 18.99 -28.31
CA PHE A 69 -13.83 18.06 -29.41
C PHE A 69 -14.68 18.48 -30.61
N TYR A 70 -14.05 18.54 -31.78
CA TYR A 70 -14.65 19.00 -33.01
C TYR A 70 -14.41 17.97 -34.11
N ASN A 71 -15.42 17.69 -34.92
CA ASN A 71 -15.30 16.94 -36.16
C ASN A 71 -15.06 17.94 -37.30
N VAL A 72 -13.93 17.77 -37.98
CA VAL A 72 -13.58 18.53 -39.17
C VAL A 72 -13.95 17.67 -40.37
N ASN A 73 -15.02 18.03 -41.06
CA ASN A 73 -15.44 17.38 -42.30
C ASN A 73 -14.80 18.13 -43.46
N VAL A 74 -14.05 17.41 -44.30
CA VAL A 74 -13.32 17.97 -45.43
C VAL A 74 -14.12 17.72 -46.69
N LYS A 75 -14.41 18.81 -47.41
CA LYS A 75 -15.09 18.82 -48.70
C LYS A 75 -14.12 19.29 -49.77
N VAL A 76 -13.83 18.41 -50.72
CA VAL A 76 -12.92 18.67 -51.83
C VAL A 76 -13.73 19.07 -53.06
N GLU A 77 -13.38 20.19 -53.69
CA GLU A 77 -13.98 20.66 -54.94
C GLU A 77 -13.06 20.30 -56.11
N SER A 78 -13.57 19.59 -57.11
CA SER A 78 -12.82 19.14 -58.28
C SER A 78 -13.66 19.28 -59.55
N GLN A 79 -13.05 19.73 -60.64
CA GLN A 79 -13.64 19.74 -61.99
C GLN A 79 -13.45 18.40 -62.75
N ASP A 80 -12.58 17.51 -62.28
CA ASP A 80 -12.37 16.18 -62.87
C ASP A 80 -13.40 15.17 -62.34
N GLU A 81 -14.22 14.62 -63.23
CA GLU A 81 -15.27 13.63 -62.93
C GLU A 81 -14.72 12.28 -62.43
N ARG A 82 -13.42 12.01 -62.64
CA ARG A 82 -12.77 10.77 -62.18
C ARG A 82 -12.49 10.77 -60.68
N HIS A 83 -12.51 11.93 -60.02
CA HIS A 83 -12.30 12.03 -58.58
C HIS A 83 -13.56 11.62 -57.80
N VAL A 84 -13.42 10.61 -56.96
CA VAL A 84 -14.48 10.06 -56.11
C VAL A 84 -14.14 10.24 -54.63
N GLY A 85 -15.14 10.24 -53.74
CA GLY A 85 -14.92 10.38 -52.29
C GLY A 85 -14.67 11.81 -51.80
N LEU A 86 -15.16 12.81 -52.53
CA LEU A 86 -14.89 14.23 -52.29
C LEU A 86 -15.39 14.78 -50.94
N THR A 87 -16.35 14.12 -50.29
CA THR A 87 -17.04 14.63 -49.08
C THR A 87 -17.09 13.65 -47.91
N SER A 88 -16.47 12.46 -48.04
CA SER A 88 -16.53 11.39 -47.05
C SER A 88 -15.38 11.41 -46.04
N SER A 89 -14.51 12.42 -46.09
CA SER A 89 -13.33 12.51 -45.23
C SER A 89 -13.63 13.37 -44.00
N SER A 90 -13.45 12.81 -42.81
CA SER A 90 -13.54 13.54 -41.55
C SER A 90 -12.37 13.22 -40.63
N THR A 91 -11.99 14.18 -39.79
CA THR A 91 -10.97 14.02 -38.75
C THR A 91 -11.41 14.72 -37.48
N THR A 92 -10.88 14.31 -36.33
CA THR A 92 -11.19 14.93 -35.04
C THR A 92 -10.13 15.96 -34.68
N LEU A 93 -10.56 17.20 -34.46
CA LEU A 93 -9.76 18.27 -33.90
C LEU A 93 -10.07 18.40 -32.41
N LYS A 94 -9.02 18.44 -31.60
CA LYS A 94 -9.11 18.68 -30.16
C LYS A 94 -8.56 20.06 -29.85
N SER A 95 -9.44 20.96 -29.40
CA SER A 95 -9.04 22.28 -28.91
C SER A 95 -8.77 22.22 -27.41
N PHE A 96 -7.63 22.77 -26.99
CA PHE A 96 -7.18 22.72 -25.60
C PHE A 96 -7.23 24.09 -24.94
N ASP A 97 -7.55 24.11 -23.65
CA ASP A 97 -7.38 25.27 -22.78
C ASP A 97 -6.16 25.11 -21.85
N GLU A 98 -5.59 26.23 -21.43
CA GLU A 98 -4.57 26.27 -20.37
C GLU A 98 -5.20 26.90 -19.13
N VAL A 99 -5.18 26.20 -17.99
CA VAL A 99 -5.85 26.66 -16.77
C VAL A 99 -4.87 27.23 -15.74
N MET A 100 -5.36 28.20 -14.96
CA MET A 100 -4.70 28.76 -13.80
C MET A 100 -5.58 28.61 -12.56
N VAL A 101 -4.94 28.51 -11.40
CA VAL A 101 -5.62 28.46 -10.11
C VAL A 101 -5.46 29.82 -9.43
N GLU A 102 -6.58 30.45 -9.12
CA GLU A 102 -6.65 31.75 -8.42
C GLU A 102 -7.37 31.59 -7.07
N ASP A 103 -7.14 32.54 -6.17
CA ASP A 103 -7.75 32.61 -4.83
C ASP A 103 -7.60 31.32 -4.01
N PHE A 104 -6.52 30.55 -4.18
CA PHE A 104 -6.32 29.33 -3.41
C PHE A 104 -6.07 29.67 -1.94
N LYS A 105 -6.98 29.24 -1.08
CA LYS A 105 -6.98 29.46 0.37
C LYS A 105 -7.09 28.12 1.08
N VAL A 106 -6.29 27.93 2.12
CA VAL A 106 -6.23 26.71 2.92
C VAL A 106 -6.10 27.05 4.40
N GLY A 107 -6.76 26.27 5.26
CA GLY A 107 -6.57 26.36 6.71
C GLY A 107 -7.21 25.21 7.47
N ALA A 108 -6.90 25.14 8.75
CA ALA A 108 -7.60 24.30 9.73
C ALA A 108 -8.42 25.23 10.63
N LEU A 109 -9.73 25.01 10.67
CA LEU A 109 -10.70 25.82 11.41
C LEU A 109 -11.29 25.00 12.54
N GLU A 110 -11.75 25.66 13.60
CA GLU A 110 -12.66 24.99 14.54
C GLU A 110 -13.98 24.66 13.83
N LYS A 111 -14.68 23.63 14.33
CA LYS A 111 -15.91 23.11 13.71
C LYS A 111 -16.95 24.20 13.43
N ASP A 112 -17.15 25.09 14.39
CA ASP A 112 -18.20 26.12 14.37
C ASP A 112 -17.68 27.51 14.00
N ASP A 113 -16.39 27.65 13.68
CA ASP A 113 -15.80 28.93 13.33
C ASP A 113 -16.33 29.45 12.00
N VAL A 114 -16.69 30.73 11.96
CA VAL A 114 -17.05 31.42 10.72
C VAL A 114 -15.79 31.60 9.88
N VAL A 115 -15.85 31.14 8.63
CA VAL A 115 -14.76 31.22 7.66
C VAL A 115 -14.36 32.69 7.46
N SER A 116 -13.26 33.08 8.11
CA SER A 116 -12.74 34.45 8.11
C SER A 116 -11.33 34.45 7.53
N GLY A 117 -10.98 35.50 6.79
CA GLY A 117 -9.69 35.59 6.09
C GLY A 117 -8.44 35.52 6.99
N ALA A 118 -8.58 35.73 8.30
CA ALA A 118 -7.50 35.63 9.28
C ALA A 118 -7.04 34.18 9.57
N ASN A 119 -7.94 33.20 9.40
CA ASN A 119 -7.66 31.79 9.73
C ASN A 119 -7.25 30.97 8.49
N LEU A 120 -7.24 31.61 7.32
CA LEU A 120 -6.91 30.99 6.04
C LEU A 120 -5.62 31.58 5.48
N VAL A 121 -4.78 30.71 4.94
CA VAL A 121 -3.55 31.09 4.25
C VAL A 121 -3.81 31.05 2.75
N SER A 122 -3.40 32.10 2.05
CA SER A 122 -3.41 32.09 0.59
C SER A 122 -2.11 31.50 0.05
N VAL A 123 -2.21 30.57 -0.90
CA VAL A 123 -1.05 29.92 -1.53
C VAL A 123 -1.07 30.22 -3.02
N ALA A 124 0.02 30.77 -3.55
CA ALA A 124 0.11 31.04 -4.98
C ALA A 124 0.29 29.74 -5.77
N GLN A 125 -0.28 29.66 -6.98
CA GLN A 125 -0.14 28.47 -7.84
C GLN A 125 1.33 28.06 -8.00
N PHE A 126 1.61 26.77 -7.90
CA PHE A 126 2.96 26.16 -7.95
C PHE A 126 3.90 26.50 -6.78
N SER A 127 3.43 27.20 -5.75
CA SER A 127 4.19 27.42 -4.51
C SER A 127 3.77 26.44 -3.41
N LYS A 128 4.63 26.20 -2.42
CA LYS A 128 4.28 25.37 -1.27
C LYS A 128 4.26 26.24 -0.02
N TYR A 129 3.20 26.14 0.78
CA TYR A 129 3.16 26.81 2.06
C TYR A 129 4.27 26.26 2.98
N GLU A 130 5.11 27.15 3.50
CA GLU A 130 6.33 26.78 4.23
C GLU A 130 6.06 26.19 5.61
N LYS A 131 4.95 26.58 6.26
CA LYS A 131 4.59 26.11 7.59
C LYS A 131 3.69 24.88 7.51
N VAL A 132 3.78 24.03 8.52
CA VAL A 132 2.91 22.85 8.66
C VAL A 132 1.59 23.28 9.31
N ILE A 133 0.47 22.87 8.70
CA ILE A 133 -0.87 23.11 9.23
C ILE A 133 -1.22 21.97 10.19
N ALA A 134 -1.30 22.26 11.49
CA ALA A 134 -1.69 21.27 12.49
C ALA A 134 -3.20 21.22 12.68
N ALA A 135 -3.78 20.02 12.62
CA ALA A 135 -5.19 19.79 12.86
C ALA A 135 -5.42 18.52 13.69
N ASP A 136 -6.38 18.59 14.60
CA ASP A 136 -6.85 17.48 15.42
C ASP A 136 -8.25 17.04 14.98
N SER A 137 -8.80 16.01 15.62
CA SER A 137 -10.14 15.50 15.31
C SER A 137 -11.29 16.46 15.62
N THR A 138 -11.05 17.58 16.31
CA THR A 138 -12.09 18.60 16.58
C THR A 138 -12.17 19.66 15.50
N LYS A 139 -11.12 19.78 14.67
CA LYS A 139 -11.02 20.76 13.59
C LYS A 139 -11.60 20.25 12.28
N ARG A 140 -11.89 21.21 11.40
CA ARG A 140 -12.21 20.96 9.99
C ARG A 140 -11.11 21.52 9.09
N LEU A 141 -10.78 20.79 8.02
CA LEU A 141 -9.87 21.27 6.99
C LEU A 141 -10.66 21.98 5.91
N TYR A 142 -10.32 23.24 5.67
CA TYR A 142 -11.02 24.09 4.72
C TYR A 142 -10.08 24.52 3.60
N MET A 143 -10.47 24.24 2.36
CA MET A 143 -9.74 24.66 1.16
C MET A 143 -10.72 25.22 0.15
N SER A 144 -10.42 26.40 -0.40
CA SER A 144 -11.21 26.98 -1.49
C SER A 144 -10.31 27.55 -2.58
N PHE A 145 -10.74 27.43 -3.83
CA PHE A 145 -9.98 27.90 -4.99
C PHE A 145 -10.88 28.13 -6.21
N SER A 146 -10.38 28.85 -7.21
CA SER A 146 -11.07 29.05 -8.48
C SER A 146 -10.17 28.61 -9.63
N VAL A 147 -10.75 27.93 -10.61
CA VAL A 147 -10.04 27.51 -11.83
C VAL A 147 -10.49 28.41 -12.96
N LYS A 148 -9.54 29.05 -13.65
CA LYS A 148 -9.82 29.93 -14.77
C LYS A 148 -8.98 29.58 -15.98
N SER A 149 -9.52 29.84 -17.17
CA SER A 149 -8.75 29.83 -18.41
C SER A 149 -7.71 30.94 -18.37
N LYS A 150 -6.48 30.64 -18.76
CA LYS A 150 -5.38 31.60 -18.87
C LYS A 150 -5.60 32.59 -20.01
N VAL A 151 -6.29 32.16 -21.07
CA VAL A 151 -6.60 32.97 -22.24
C VAL A 151 -7.85 33.81 -22.00
N SER A 152 -8.99 33.17 -21.74
CA SER A 152 -10.29 33.88 -21.66
C SER A 152 -10.56 34.52 -20.30
N ARG A 153 -9.80 34.16 -19.25
CA ARG A 153 -10.01 34.58 -17.84
C ARG A 153 -11.39 34.23 -17.28
N ARG A 154 -12.15 33.38 -17.96
CA ARG A 154 -13.44 32.86 -17.51
C ARG A 154 -13.21 31.69 -16.57
N LEU A 155 -14.19 31.46 -15.68
CA LEU A 155 -14.21 30.29 -14.81
C LEU A 155 -14.37 29.03 -15.67
N VAL A 156 -13.55 28.04 -15.39
CA VAL A 156 -13.55 26.73 -16.06
C VAL A 156 -13.89 25.69 -15.00
N GLN A 157 -14.79 24.77 -15.35
CA GLN A 157 -15.15 23.64 -14.50
C GLN A 157 -14.52 22.38 -15.07
N PRO A 158 -13.29 22.03 -14.64
CA PRO A 158 -12.66 20.77 -15.04
C PRO A 158 -13.51 19.56 -14.63
N HIS A 159 -13.46 18.52 -15.46
CA HIS A 159 -14.09 17.23 -15.17
C HIS A 159 -13.57 16.58 -13.86
N GLN A 160 -12.29 16.78 -13.52
CA GLN A 160 -11.68 16.26 -12.30
C GLN A 160 -10.99 17.37 -11.51
N ALA A 161 -11.36 17.50 -10.23
CA ALA A 161 -10.73 18.38 -9.26
C ALA A 161 -10.71 17.69 -7.89
N PHE A 162 -9.53 17.24 -7.47
CA PHE A 162 -9.35 16.48 -6.24
C PHE A 162 -8.26 17.08 -5.36
N ILE A 163 -8.42 16.91 -4.06
CA ILE A 163 -7.36 17.08 -3.08
C ILE A 163 -6.90 15.70 -2.64
N LEU A 164 -5.61 15.42 -2.80
CA LEU A 164 -4.96 14.20 -2.34
C LEU A 164 -4.17 14.50 -1.07
N PHE A 165 -4.40 13.75 0.00
CA PHE A 165 -3.57 13.71 1.19
C PHE A 165 -2.72 12.44 1.18
N LYS A 166 -1.39 12.60 1.08
CA LYS A 166 -0.43 11.49 1.07
C LYS A 166 0.32 11.41 2.38
N HIS A 167 0.18 10.30 3.09
CA HIS A 167 0.88 10.04 4.34
C HIS A 167 2.33 9.57 4.11
N VAL A 168 3.19 9.74 5.11
CA VAL A 168 4.60 9.28 5.07
C VAL A 168 4.75 7.76 4.92
N ASN A 169 3.76 6.96 5.31
CA ASN A 169 3.77 5.51 5.10
C ASN A 169 3.32 5.07 3.70
N GLY A 170 2.95 6.02 2.83
CA GLY A 170 2.45 5.75 1.47
C GLY A 170 0.93 5.66 1.34
N GLY A 171 0.16 5.73 2.43
CA GLY A 171 -1.31 5.81 2.39
C GLY A 171 -1.79 7.10 1.73
N GLU A 172 -2.87 7.02 0.95
CA GLU A 172 -3.40 8.11 0.13
C GLU A 172 -4.92 8.24 0.32
N VAL A 173 -5.39 9.46 0.55
CA VAL A 173 -6.82 9.77 0.73
C VAL A 173 -7.22 10.89 -0.23
N PHE A 174 -8.32 10.70 -0.98
CA PHE A 174 -8.79 11.64 -1.98
C PHE A 174 -10.13 12.27 -1.56
N TYR A 175 -10.23 13.59 -1.70
CA TYR A 175 -11.48 14.33 -1.57
C TYR A 175 -11.79 15.08 -2.86
N THR A 176 -13.03 14.97 -3.33
CA THR A 176 -13.54 15.74 -4.47
C THR A 176 -13.85 17.16 -4.05
N ALA A 177 -13.50 18.13 -4.90
CA ALA A 177 -13.84 19.52 -4.67
C ALA A 177 -15.25 19.83 -5.19
N ASP A 178 -16.10 20.31 -4.29
CA ASP A 178 -17.48 20.69 -4.60
C ASP A 178 -17.54 22.08 -5.24
N VAL A 179 -18.36 22.22 -6.28
CA VAL A 179 -18.57 23.50 -6.96
C VAL A 179 -19.66 24.30 -6.24
N GLN A 180 -19.29 25.46 -5.70
CA GLN A 180 -20.22 26.38 -5.03
C GLN A 180 -20.91 27.33 -6.01
N THR A 181 -21.97 28.00 -5.53
CA THR A 181 -22.64 29.09 -6.25
C THR A 181 -21.62 30.20 -6.57
N GLY A 182 -21.40 30.43 -7.87
CA GLY A 182 -20.35 31.34 -8.37
C GLY A 182 -19.11 30.64 -8.92
N GLY A 183 -19.09 29.30 -8.99
CA GLY A 183 -18.06 28.53 -9.70
C GLY A 183 -16.74 28.38 -8.95
N LYS A 184 -16.70 28.72 -7.65
CA LYS A 184 -15.58 28.43 -6.77
C LYS A 184 -15.64 26.99 -6.29
N TYR A 185 -14.48 26.36 -6.19
CA TYR A 185 -14.34 25.03 -5.61
C TYR A 185 -14.16 25.15 -4.10
N LEU A 186 -14.81 24.25 -3.37
CA LEU A 186 -14.72 24.12 -1.92
C LEU A 186 -14.46 22.67 -1.54
N VAL A 187 -13.55 22.47 -0.60
CA VAL A 187 -13.38 21.21 0.13
C VAL A 187 -13.43 21.56 1.62
N ASP A 188 -14.44 21.04 2.31
CA ASP A 188 -14.64 21.20 3.75
C ASP A 188 -14.73 19.82 4.41
N ILE A 189 -13.68 19.44 5.15
CA ILE A 189 -13.52 18.10 5.72
C ILE A 189 -13.61 18.21 7.24
N ASP A 190 -14.71 17.73 7.82
CA ASP A 190 -14.87 17.59 9.28
C ASP A 190 -14.09 16.36 9.77
N LEU A 191 -12.91 16.57 10.38
CA LEU A 191 -12.03 15.49 10.83
C LEU A 191 -12.69 14.61 11.91
N ALA A 192 -13.67 15.13 12.65
CA ALA A 192 -14.42 14.34 13.63
C ALA A 192 -15.15 13.16 12.97
N ARG A 193 -15.58 13.33 11.72
CA ARG A 193 -16.28 12.31 10.93
C ARG A 193 -15.34 11.62 9.95
N ALA A 194 -14.48 12.40 9.31
CA ALA A 194 -13.58 11.96 8.25
C ALA A 194 -12.39 11.11 8.73
N HIS A 195 -12.08 11.06 10.03
CA HIS A 195 -10.96 10.25 10.54
C HIS A 195 -10.98 8.78 10.08
N LYS A 196 -12.16 8.23 9.77
CA LYS A 196 -12.31 6.87 9.22
C LYS A 196 -11.75 6.73 7.81
N ASP A 197 -11.89 7.78 6.99
CA ASP A 197 -11.36 7.82 5.61
C ASP A 197 -9.82 7.83 5.62
N PHE A 198 -9.22 8.36 6.69
CA PHE A 198 -7.78 8.30 6.97
C PHE A 198 -7.36 7.05 7.75
N GLU A 199 -8.27 6.09 7.94
CA GLU A 199 -8.07 4.86 8.73
C GLU A 199 -7.59 5.13 10.17
N GLY A 200 -7.81 6.34 10.70
CA GLY A 200 -7.32 6.79 12.01
C GLY A 200 -5.79 6.90 12.11
N VAL A 201 -5.08 6.98 10.99
CA VAL A 201 -3.62 7.13 10.97
C VAL A 201 -3.25 8.58 11.27
N SER A 202 -2.57 8.81 12.38
CA SER A 202 -2.02 10.13 12.72
C SER A 202 -0.62 10.30 12.14
N GLY A 203 -0.28 11.53 11.76
CA GLY A 203 1.06 11.86 11.28
C GLY A 203 1.10 12.98 10.26
N LYS A 204 2.20 13.00 9.51
CA LYS A 204 2.47 14.02 8.50
C LYS A 204 1.87 13.62 7.16
N TYR A 205 1.07 14.51 6.59
CA TYR A 205 0.45 14.38 5.28
C TYR A 205 0.94 15.50 4.35
N THR A 206 1.26 15.16 3.11
CA THR A 206 1.48 16.15 2.05
C THR A 206 0.22 16.25 1.21
N ALA A 207 -0.32 17.46 1.08
CA ALA A 207 -1.54 17.69 0.31
C ALA A 207 -1.23 18.18 -1.11
N TYR A 208 -1.93 17.59 -2.09
CA TYR A 208 -1.79 17.88 -3.51
C TYR A 208 -3.12 18.33 -4.08
N LEU A 209 -3.10 19.37 -4.92
CA LEU A 209 -4.22 19.73 -5.77
C LEU A 209 -4.03 19.07 -7.12
N ILE A 210 -4.99 18.24 -7.51
CA ILE A 210 -5.02 17.53 -8.78
C ILE A 210 -6.19 18.06 -9.61
N ILE A 211 -5.88 18.61 -10.79
CA ILE A 211 -6.89 19.10 -11.74
C ILE A 211 -6.64 18.44 -13.09
N GLY A 212 -7.68 17.82 -13.65
CA GLY A 212 -7.64 17.12 -14.91
C GLY A 212 -8.92 17.30 -15.70
N ASP A 213 -8.78 17.50 -17.01
CA ASP A 213 -9.88 17.45 -17.96
C ASP A 213 -9.30 17.01 -19.30
N ALA A 214 -10.11 16.33 -20.12
CA ALA A 214 -9.72 16.00 -21.46
C ALA A 214 -9.41 17.26 -22.29
N THR A 215 -10.07 18.39 -22.02
CA THR A 215 -9.89 19.66 -22.73
C THR A 215 -8.75 20.53 -22.20
N ILE A 216 -8.10 20.16 -21.08
CA ILE A 216 -6.98 20.91 -20.51
C ILE A 216 -5.67 20.39 -21.10
N ARG A 217 -4.79 21.31 -21.56
CA ARG A 217 -3.49 20.96 -22.14
C ARG A 217 -2.53 20.33 -21.12
N THR A 218 -2.43 20.93 -19.94
CA THR A 218 -1.48 20.51 -18.89
C THR A 218 -2.26 20.21 -17.62
N SER A 219 -2.39 18.92 -17.28
CA SER A 219 -2.98 18.52 -16.01
C SER A 219 -2.14 19.04 -14.83
N LEU A 220 -2.82 19.45 -13.77
CA LEU A 220 -2.17 19.99 -12.59
C LEU A 220 -1.98 18.87 -11.56
N ASN A 221 -0.75 18.72 -11.05
CA ASN A 221 -0.46 17.96 -9.85
C ASN A 221 0.50 18.79 -8.99
N TRP A 222 -0.04 19.48 -8.00
CA TRP A 222 0.69 20.52 -7.28
C TRP A 222 0.65 20.29 -5.76
N PRO A 223 1.81 20.02 -5.10
CA PRO A 223 1.89 20.00 -3.65
C PRO A 223 1.80 21.41 -3.08
N PHE A 224 0.73 21.72 -2.35
CA PHE A 224 0.47 23.09 -1.87
C PHE A 224 0.76 23.27 -0.38
N ALA A 225 0.65 22.23 0.46
CA ALA A 225 0.87 22.35 1.90
C ALA A 225 1.23 21.01 2.56
N GLU A 226 1.77 21.09 3.78
CA GLU A 226 1.95 19.96 4.69
C GLU A 226 0.99 20.07 5.86
N PHE A 227 0.39 18.95 6.24
CA PHE A 227 -0.52 18.83 7.36
C PHE A 227 0.05 17.88 8.41
N MET A 228 -0.12 18.24 9.69
CA MET A 228 0.13 17.35 10.81
C MET A 228 -1.22 17.00 11.43
N LEU A 229 -1.71 15.79 11.16
CA LEU A 229 -3.04 15.35 11.59
C LEU A 229 -2.93 14.48 12.85
N THR A 230 -3.73 14.81 13.86
CA THR A 230 -3.90 14.02 15.08
C THR A 230 -5.32 13.45 15.10
N LEU A 231 -5.44 12.19 14.72
CA LEU A 231 -6.71 11.48 14.53
C LEU A 231 -6.87 10.37 15.58
N PRO A 232 -8.10 10.12 16.07
CA PRO A 232 -8.37 8.96 16.90
C PRO A 232 -8.10 7.68 16.11
N PRO A 233 -7.45 6.68 16.71
CA PRO A 233 -7.18 5.42 16.04
C PRO A 233 -8.50 4.73 15.68
N THR A 234 -8.65 4.35 14.41
CA THR A 234 -9.81 3.57 13.98
C THR A 234 -9.63 2.15 14.53
N PRO A 235 -10.68 1.54 15.14
CA PRO A 235 -10.60 0.16 15.59
C PRO A 235 -10.21 -0.73 14.41
N VAL A 236 -9.09 -1.44 14.54
CA VAL A 236 -8.68 -2.42 13.54
C VAL A 236 -9.77 -3.49 13.49
N GLU A 237 -10.44 -3.62 12.35
CA GLU A 237 -11.42 -4.69 12.16
C GLU A 237 -10.72 -6.02 12.44
N VAL A 238 -11.21 -6.80 13.40
CA VAL A 238 -10.61 -8.10 13.73
C VAL A 238 -11.10 -9.10 12.70
N VAL A 239 -10.50 -9.08 11.52
CA VAL A 239 -10.75 -10.08 10.50
C VAL A 239 -10.09 -11.39 10.96
N PRO A 240 -10.81 -12.52 10.99
CA PRO A 240 -10.25 -13.83 11.29
C PRO A 240 -8.96 -14.10 10.51
N LYS A 241 -7.94 -14.67 11.16
CA LYS A 241 -6.66 -15.00 10.51
C LYS A 241 -6.83 -15.88 9.26
N SER A 242 -7.91 -16.67 9.18
CA SER A 242 -8.25 -17.48 8.02
C SER A 242 -8.67 -16.67 6.78
N GLN A 243 -9.08 -15.42 6.94
CA GLN A 243 -9.53 -14.52 5.88
C GLN A 243 -8.48 -13.47 5.49
N ARG A 244 -7.47 -13.24 6.34
CA ARG A 244 -6.35 -12.35 6.03
C ARG A 244 -5.23 -13.11 5.33
N ILE A 245 -5.10 -12.90 4.02
CA ILE A 245 -3.96 -13.39 3.25
C ILE A 245 -2.76 -12.49 3.56
N ASN A 246 -1.90 -12.92 4.48
CA ASN A 246 -0.60 -12.29 4.73
C ASN A 246 0.51 -13.20 4.17
N TYR A 247 1.32 -12.68 3.26
CA TYR A 247 2.46 -13.37 2.66
C TYR A 247 3.79 -13.16 3.42
N ASP A 248 3.77 -12.37 4.50
CA ASP A 248 4.93 -12.15 5.35
C ASP A 248 5.39 -13.48 5.98
N LYS A 249 6.71 -13.65 6.09
CA LYS A 249 7.30 -14.79 6.79
C LYS A 249 6.89 -14.76 8.26
N LEU A 250 6.14 -15.76 8.69
CA LEU A 250 5.81 -15.94 10.10
C LEU A 250 7.08 -16.24 10.91
N PRO A 251 7.13 -15.82 12.20
CA PRO A 251 8.23 -16.18 13.08
C PRO A 251 8.36 -17.70 13.17
N GLU A 252 9.60 -18.18 13.25
CA GLU A 252 9.91 -19.61 13.40
C GLU A 252 9.40 -20.12 14.75
N ILE A 253 8.77 -21.29 14.75
CA ILE A 253 8.23 -21.91 15.96
C ILE A 253 9.31 -22.85 16.52
N GLU A 254 9.93 -22.45 17.63
CA GLU A 254 10.90 -23.29 18.34
C GLU A 254 10.19 -24.16 19.38
N HIS A 255 10.33 -25.49 19.25
CA HIS A 255 9.81 -26.42 20.24
C HIS A 255 10.74 -26.47 21.46
N ILE A 256 10.27 -25.97 22.61
CA ILE A 256 11.02 -26.01 23.87
C ILE A 256 10.76 -27.34 24.57
N PHE A 257 11.78 -28.20 24.64
CA PHE A 257 11.72 -29.44 25.40
C PHE A 257 11.74 -29.17 26.91
N ARG A 258 11.18 -30.10 27.68
CA ARG A 258 11.24 -30.05 29.14
C ARG A 258 12.70 -30.12 29.60
N LEU A 259 13.10 -29.20 30.48
CA LEU A 259 14.42 -29.24 31.09
C LEU A 259 14.59 -30.53 31.90
N PRO A 260 15.74 -31.22 31.80
CA PRO A 260 16.01 -32.41 32.60
C PRO A 260 15.97 -32.07 34.08
N GLU A 261 15.35 -32.93 34.88
CA GLU A 261 15.27 -32.74 36.33
C GLU A 261 16.68 -32.72 36.95
N LYS A 262 16.91 -31.77 37.86
CA LYS A 262 18.21 -31.60 38.50
C LYS A 262 18.48 -32.78 39.44
N ARG A 263 19.48 -33.60 39.10
CA ARG A 263 19.94 -34.69 39.97
C ARG A 263 20.68 -34.14 41.20
N PRO A 264 20.57 -34.80 42.37
CA PRO A 264 21.36 -34.43 43.54
C PRO A 264 22.86 -34.62 43.26
N SER A 265 23.72 -33.90 44.00
CA SER A 265 25.17 -34.04 43.87
C SER A 265 25.63 -35.43 44.29
N THR A 266 26.56 -36.02 43.54
CA THR A 266 27.16 -37.33 43.82
C THR A 266 27.77 -37.40 45.22
N VAL A 267 28.46 -36.34 45.66
CA VAL A 267 29.08 -36.27 46.99
C VAL A 267 28.09 -36.53 48.13
N VAL A 268 26.88 -35.96 48.02
CA VAL A 268 25.83 -36.17 49.03
C VAL A 268 25.35 -37.62 48.99
N SER A 269 25.12 -38.18 47.79
CA SER A 269 24.72 -39.58 47.61
C SER A 269 25.74 -40.55 48.20
N ASP A 270 27.04 -40.32 47.95
CA ASP A 270 28.12 -41.16 48.43
C ASP A 270 28.25 -41.09 49.96
N ALA A 271 28.15 -39.88 50.53
CA ALA A 271 28.18 -39.68 51.97
C ALA A 271 27.06 -40.45 52.69
N PHE A 272 25.82 -40.37 52.18
CA PHE A 272 24.71 -41.13 52.76
C PHE A 272 24.86 -42.65 52.58
N THR A 273 25.45 -43.08 51.46
CA THR A 273 25.76 -44.50 51.24
C THR A 273 26.74 -45.02 52.31
N LEU A 274 27.80 -44.26 52.62
CA LEU A 274 28.75 -44.62 53.69
C LEU A 274 28.09 -44.60 55.07
N ILE A 275 27.22 -43.62 55.33
CA ILE A 275 26.44 -43.57 56.58
C ILE A 275 25.56 -44.82 56.72
N CYS A 276 24.89 -45.26 55.65
CA CYS A 276 24.08 -46.47 55.66
C CYS A 276 24.91 -47.75 55.88
N LEU A 277 26.16 -47.79 55.43
CA LEU A 277 27.08 -48.92 55.67
C LEU A 277 27.71 -48.89 57.08
N SER A 278 27.70 -47.74 57.77
CA SER A 278 28.33 -47.57 59.07
C SER A 278 27.83 -48.50 60.19
N PRO A 279 26.52 -48.83 60.31
CA PRO A 279 26.04 -49.74 61.35
C PRO A 279 26.55 -51.17 61.14
N LEU A 280 26.72 -51.61 59.88
CA LEU A 280 27.28 -52.91 59.56
C LEU A 280 28.76 -52.98 59.95
N LEU A 281 29.53 -51.94 59.64
CA LEU A 281 30.93 -51.85 60.06
C LEU A 281 31.06 -51.85 61.59
N LEU A 282 30.20 -51.08 62.26
CA LEU A 282 30.14 -51.04 63.73
C LEU A 282 29.86 -52.42 64.31
N LEU A 283 28.88 -53.15 63.78
CA LEU A 283 28.55 -54.51 64.20
C LEU A 283 29.77 -55.45 64.12
N LEU A 284 30.48 -55.45 62.99
CA LEU A 284 31.67 -56.27 62.79
C LEU A 284 32.79 -55.93 63.79
N VAL A 285 33.02 -54.64 64.05
CA VAL A 285 34.00 -54.18 65.06
C VAL A 285 33.61 -54.66 66.46
N LEU A 286 32.33 -54.56 66.84
CA LEU A 286 31.87 -55.05 68.14
C LEU A 286 32.03 -56.58 68.25
N TRP A 287 31.74 -57.35 67.20
CA TRP A 287 31.94 -58.80 67.20
C TRP A 287 33.40 -59.18 67.44
N LEU A 288 34.33 -58.50 66.77
CA LEU A 288 35.77 -58.71 66.98
C LEU A 288 36.19 -58.36 68.41
N ARG A 289 35.63 -57.28 68.99
CA ARG A 289 35.96 -56.84 70.35
C ARG A 289 35.40 -57.76 71.44
N ILE A 290 34.19 -58.29 71.24
CA ILE A 290 33.55 -59.24 72.16
C ILE A 290 34.20 -60.63 72.05
N GLY A 291 34.88 -60.92 70.94
CA GLY A 291 35.52 -62.21 70.71
C GLY A 291 34.52 -63.29 70.30
N VAL A 292 33.56 -62.93 69.44
CA VAL A 292 32.59 -63.90 68.88
C VAL A 292 33.36 -65.02 68.18
N ASN A 293 33.19 -66.24 68.66
CA ASN A 293 33.95 -67.40 68.22
C ASN A 293 33.05 -68.37 67.43
N ILE A 294 33.56 -68.85 66.29
CA ILE A 294 32.90 -69.85 65.42
C ILE A 294 33.54 -71.25 65.63
N GLY A 295 34.47 -71.39 66.56
CA GLY A 295 35.28 -72.61 66.77
C GLY A 295 34.49 -73.88 67.13
N ASN A 296 33.25 -73.75 67.60
CA ASN A 296 32.37 -74.88 67.89
C ASN A 296 31.45 -75.26 66.72
N MET A 297 31.63 -74.69 65.53
CA MET A 297 30.80 -75.02 64.37
C MET A 297 31.17 -76.40 63.81
N PRO A 298 30.25 -77.39 63.83
CA PRO A 298 30.53 -78.70 63.26
C PRO A 298 30.57 -78.60 61.74
N LEU A 299 31.72 -78.86 61.12
CA LEU A 299 31.88 -78.85 59.66
C LEU A 299 31.41 -80.16 59.02
N ASN A 300 30.17 -80.55 59.28
CA ASN A 300 29.53 -81.70 58.64
C ASN A 300 28.70 -81.27 57.42
N GLY A 301 28.35 -82.24 56.56
CA GLY A 301 27.61 -81.96 55.32
C GLY A 301 26.27 -81.26 55.53
N TRP A 302 25.57 -81.54 56.64
CA TRP A 302 24.28 -80.93 56.96
C TRP A 302 24.42 -79.46 57.36
N THR A 303 25.45 -79.12 58.15
CA THR A 303 25.74 -77.74 58.54
C THR A 303 26.12 -76.88 57.34
N LEU A 304 26.89 -77.43 56.40
CA LEU A 304 27.22 -76.73 55.15
C LEU A 304 25.99 -76.56 54.24
N LEU A 305 25.14 -77.58 54.12
CA LEU A 305 23.90 -77.51 53.36
C LEU A 305 22.96 -76.42 53.90
N PHE A 306 22.83 -76.31 55.23
CA PHE A 306 21.98 -75.31 55.88
C PHE A 306 22.49 -73.87 55.67
N HIS A 307 23.78 -73.59 55.89
CA HIS A 307 24.31 -72.25 55.65
C HIS A 307 24.37 -71.90 54.16
N GLY A 308 24.63 -72.90 53.30
CA GLY A 308 24.59 -72.74 51.85
C GLY A 308 23.20 -72.40 51.33
N SER A 309 22.14 -73.02 51.86
CA SER A 309 20.76 -72.70 51.47
C SER A 309 20.32 -71.32 51.96
N LEU A 310 20.76 -70.89 53.15
CA LEU A 310 20.53 -69.52 53.65
C LEU A 310 21.25 -68.46 52.81
N ALA A 311 22.51 -68.69 52.44
CA ALA A 311 23.25 -67.82 51.54
C ALA A 311 22.58 -67.76 50.15
N GLY A 312 22.26 -68.92 49.57
CA GLY A 312 21.59 -69.00 48.28
C GLY A 312 20.22 -68.31 48.25
N HIS A 313 19.43 -68.40 49.33
CA HIS A 313 18.17 -67.68 49.44
C HIS A 313 18.37 -66.16 49.40
N SER A 314 19.40 -65.67 50.11
CA SER A 314 19.75 -64.25 50.16
C SER A 314 20.27 -63.75 48.80
N ASP A 315 21.06 -64.56 48.10
CA ASP A 315 21.58 -64.26 46.76
C ASP A 315 20.46 -64.13 45.72
N VAL A 316 19.46 -65.02 45.75
CA VAL A 316 18.29 -64.93 44.86
C VAL A 316 17.51 -63.63 45.08
N LEU A 317 17.36 -63.18 46.33
CA LEU A 317 16.71 -61.91 46.64
C LEU A 317 17.50 -60.73 46.09
N VAL A 318 18.83 -60.75 46.23
CA VAL A 318 19.72 -59.72 45.67
C VAL A 318 19.59 -59.67 44.14
N ILE A 319 19.61 -60.82 43.45
CA ILE A 319 19.41 -60.91 42.00
C ILE A 319 18.03 -60.34 41.60
N TYR A 320 16.97 -60.67 42.33
CA TYR A 320 15.63 -60.14 42.06
C TYR A 320 15.58 -58.61 42.15
N VAL A 321 16.21 -58.02 43.18
CA VAL A 321 16.30 -56.55 43.33
C VAL A 321 17.08 -55.92 42.17
N PHE A 322 18.21 -56.50 41.76
CA PHE A 322 19.00 -55.97 40.65
C PHE A 322 18.27 -56.10 39.30
N LEU A 323 17.58 -57.21 39.04
CA LEU A 323 16.79 -57.39 37.82
C LEU A 323 15.62 -56.40 37.75
N THR A 324 14.90 -56.21 38.84
CA THR A 324 13.78 -55.25 38.90
C THR A 324 14.25 -53.80 38.79
N ALA A 325 15.36 -53.43 39.46
CA ALA A 325 15.98 -52.11 39.31
C ALA A 325 16.51 -51.87 37.89
N GLY A 326 17.11 -52.88 37.26
CA GLY A 326 17.60 -52.82 35.88
C GLY A 326 16.47 -52.65 34.86
N LEU A 327 15.35 -53.37 35.03
CA LEU A 327 14.14 -53.21 34.22
C LEU A 327 13.55 -51.80 34.35
N LEU A 328 13.48 -51.24 35.56
CA LEU A 328 13.03 -49.87 35.79
C LEU A 328 13.95 -48.84 35.10
N HIS A 329 15.26 -49.06 35.12
CA HIS A 329 16.22 -48.20 34.43
C HIS A 329 16.04 -48.26 32.90
N TYR A 330 15.79 -49.46 32.35
CA TYR A 330 15.58 -49.66 30.92
C TYR A 330 14.27 -49.01 30.43
N SER A 331 13.18 -49.11 31.20
CA SER A 331 11.92 -48.43 30.89
C SER A 331 12.04 -46.90 30.92
N HIS A 332 12.86 -46.34 31.83
CA HIS A 332 13.17 -44.91 31.83
C HIS A 332 14.05 -44.48 30.63
N CYS A 333 15.01 -45.31 30.22
CA CYS A 333 15.85 -45.04 29.06
C CYS A 333 15.09 -45.09 27.72
N ILE A 334 14.16 -46.04 27.53
CA ILE A 334 13.33 -46.10 26.31
C ILE A 334 12.47 -44.83 26.17
N SER A 335 11.92 -44.31 27.27
CA SER A 335 11.16 -43.06 27.26
C SER A 335 12.00 -41.82 26.94
N CYS A 336 13.33 -41.88 27.09
CA CYS A 336 14.25 -40.80 26.74
C CYS A 336 14.86 -40.93 25.33
N SER A 337 14.95 -42.13 24.76
CA SER A 337 15.51 -42.31 23.39
C SER A 337 14.54 -41.98 22.26
N GLY A 338 13.26 -41.73 22.56
CA GLY A 338 12.28 -41.23 21.59
C GLY A 338 12.35 -39.72 21.33
N SER A 339 13.32 -39.00 21.93
CA SER A 339 13.53 -37.55 21.75
C SER A 339 14.92 -37.21 21.19
N SER A 340 15.25 -37.77 20.03
CA SER A 340 16.37 -37.30 19.21
C SER A 340 15.93 -37.17 17.77
#